data_AF-A0A6V8ETJ6-F1
#
_entry.id   AF-A0A6V8ETJ6-F1
#
_cell.length_a   1.000
_cell.length_b   1.000
_cell.length_c   1.000
_cell.angle_alpha   90.00
_cell.angle_beta   90.00
_cell.angle_gamma   90.00
#
_symmetry.space_group_name_H-M   'P 1'
#
loop_
_entity.id
_entity.type
_entity.pdbx_description
1 polymer ?
#
loop_
_entity_poly.entity_id
_entity_poly.type
_entity_poly.pdbx_seq_one_letter_code
_entity_poly.pdbx_strand_id
1 'polypeptide(L)'
;MSKYIPVSGFHTLDPIRNDPEAVIDAILASMAGDHRGLKEIASEVSEIGSLVEGVPSHVDKATLLFLSCVDWGAVQGSAAESMDGGKGSREKLGRWPTEDGNAIAYLIEYSTSKNNTLHELLAKLTLGLNPDFLGEEGFDRDKMGLELLGWVTADEVKELRREITRGLWSVKADEPFDGGVQDGFRHLSVILNGAEKRGLGLLMRRHS
;
A
#
# COMPACT_ATOMS: atom_id res chain seq x y z
N MET A 1 -34.84 -0.06 -15.53
CA MET A 1 -33.82 -1.13 -15.39
C MET A 1 -32.80 -0.63 -14.38
N SER A 2 -32.76 -1.23 -13.19
CA SER A 2 -31.73 -0.91 -12.20
C SER A 2 -30.41 -1.40 -12.77
N LYS A 3 -29.51 -0.49 -13.16
CA LYS A 3 -28.13 -0.86 -13.50
C LYS A 3 -27.52 -1.41 -12.22
N TYR A 4 -27.17 -2.70 -12.22
CA TYR A 4 -26.32 -3.25 -11.19
C TYR A 4 -25.01 -2.45 -11.22
N ILE A 5 -24.79 -1.64 -10.19
CA ILE A 5 -23.51 -0.98 -9.97
C ILE A 5 -22.69 -2.04 -9.22
N PRO A 6 -21.69 -2.67 -9.85
CA PRO A 6 -20.83 -3.61 -9.14
C PRO A 6 -20.22 -2.91 -7.92
N VAL A 7 -20.01 -3.67 -6.85
CA VAL A 7 -19.35 -3.13 -5.66
C VAL A 7 -17.94 -2.72 -6.09
N SER A 8 -17.61 -1.43 -5.98
CA SER A 8 -16.28 -0.93 -6.33
C SER A 8 -15.20 -1.66 -5.53
N GLY A 9 -14.03 -1.81 -6.13
CA GLY A 9 -12.89 -2.50 -5.50
C GLY A 9 -12.55 -1.87 -4.16
N PHE A 10 -12.35 -2.70 -3.13
CA PHE A 10 -11.94 -2.20 -1.83
C PHE A 10 -10.42 -2.10 -1.77
N HIS A 11 -9.91 -0.95 -1.38
CA HIS A 11 -8.47 -0.72 -1.24
C HIS A 11 -8.07 -0.52 0.22
N THR A 12 -6.92 -1.04 0.62
CA THR A 12 -6.36 -0.82 1.94
C THR A 12 -4.96 -0.26 1.85
N LEU A 13 -4.63 0.61 2.79
CA LEU A 13 -3.27 0.99 3.11
C LEU A 13 -2.91 0.25 4.39
N ASP A 14 -1.94 -0.66 4.29
CA ASP A 14 -1.48 -1.52 5.37
C ASP A 14 -0.08 -1.03 5.82
N PRO A 15 0.18 -0.92 7.12
CA PRO A 15 1.46 -0.42 7.63
C PRO A 15 2.58 -1.43 7.35
N ILE A 16 3.75 -0.95 6.91
CA ILE A 16 4.93 -1.77 6.67
C ILE A 16 6.15 -1.29 7.45
N ARG A 17 6.95 -2.23 7.94
CA ARG A 17 8.25 -1.98 8.60
C ARG A 17 9.42 -2.17 7.66
N ASN A 18 9.37 -3.21 6.85
CA ASN A 18 10.42 -3.53 5.89
C ASN A 18 10.06 -2.92 4.54
N ASP A 19 11.07 -2.38 3.85
CA ASP A 19 10.94 -1.89 2.49
C ASP A 19 10.81 -3.08 1.52
N PRO A 20 9.72 -3.21 0.74
CA PRO A 20 9.56 -4.25 -0.26
C PRO A 20 10.81 -4.50 -1.12
N GLU A 21 11.48 -3.45 -1.60
CA GLU A 21 12.70 -3.58 -2.41
C GLU A 21 13.82 -4.31 -1.66
N ALA A 22 13.96 -4.07 -0.35
CA ALA A 22 14.98 -4.71 0.47
C ALA A 22 14.71 -6.20 0.77
N VAL A 23 13.48 -6.68 0.52
CA VAL A 23 13.07 -8.06 0.83
C VAL A 23 13.02 -8.96 -0.40
N ILE A 24 12.97 -8.39 -1.61
CA ILE A 24 12.85 -9.13 -2.88
C ILE A 24 13.91 -10.23 -3.01
N ASP A 25 15.20 -9.91 -2.81
CA ASP A 25 16.29 -10.88 -2.96
C ASP A 25 16.15 -12.06 -1.99
N ALA A 26 15.73 -11.80 -0.75
CA ALA A 26 15.48 -12.84 0.25
C ALA A 26 14.31 -13.75 -0.15
N ILE A 27 13.28 -13.19 -0.79
CA ILE A 27 12.15 -13.97 -1.31
C ILE A 27 12.58 -14.81 -2.53
N LEU A 28 13.36 -14.25 -3.44
CA LEU A 28 13.89 -15.00 -4.60
C LEU A 28 14.80 -16.15 -4.15
N ALA A 29 15.66 -15.93 -3.16
CA ALA A 29 16.45 -17.00 -2.53
C ALA A 29 15.54 -18.07 -1.88
N SER A 30 14.47 -17.64 -1.21
CA SER A 30 13.47 -18.53 -0.61
C SER A 30 12.73 -19.37 -1.66
N MET A 31 12.48 -18.83 -2.86
CA MET A 31 11.94 -19.61 -3.99
C MET A 31 12.91 -20.68 -4.48
N ALA A 32 14.22 -20.50 -4.27
CA ALA A 32 15.25 -21.49 -4.56
C ALA A 32 15.55 -22.45 -3.39
N GLY A 33 14.88 -22.26 -2.24
CA GLY A 33 15.02 -23.10 -1.04
C GLY A 33 16.04 -22.58 -0.01
N ASP A 34 16.56 -21.36 -0.15
CA ASP A 34 17.36 -20.70 0.88
C ASP A 34 16.52 -19.65 1.61
N HIS A 35 16.06 -19.97 2.83
CA HIS A 35 15.14 -19.10 3.57
C HIS A 35 15.83 -18.30 4.68
N ARG A 36 17.15 -18.39 4.81
CA ARG A 36 17.89 -17.78 5.93
C ARG A 36 17.65 -16.27 6.01
N GLY A 37 17.85 -15.56 4.90
CA GLY A 37 17.63 -14.10 4.85
C GLY A 37 16.17 -13.73 5.14
N LEU A 38 15.21 -14.49 4.59
CA LEU A 38 13.79 -14.19 4.80
C LEU A 38 13.35 -14.42 6.25
N LYS A 39 13.86 -15.47 6.89
CA LYS A 39 13.62 -15.77 8.32
C LYS A 39 14.28 -14.77 9.25
N GLU A 40 15.42 -14.20 8.87
CA GLU A 40 16.07 -13.11 9.62
C GLU A 40 15.23 -11.82 9.55
N ILE A 41 14.67 -11.50 8.38
CA ILE A 41 13.83 -10.30 8.16
C ILE A 41 12.49 -10.40 8.88
N ALA A 42 11.84 -11.57 8.84
CA ALA A 42 10.46 -11.77 9.31
C ALA A 42 10.35 -12.93 10.31
N SER A 43 11.19 -12.88 11.34
CA SER A 43 11.33 -13.94 12.36
C SER A 43 10.06 -14.22 13.17
N GLU A 44 9.18 -13.22 13.27
CA GLU A 44 7.92 -13.25 14.00
C GLU A 44 6.77 -13.90 13.22
N VAL A 45 6.96 -14.15 11.92
CA VAL A 45 5.93 -14.71 11.05
C VAL A 45 6.04 -16.23 11.03
N SER A 46 5.06 -16.92 11.62
CA SER A 46 5.04 -18.38 11.75
C SER A 46 5.17 -19.11 10.42
N GLU A 47 4.50 -18.60 9.39
CA GLU A 47 4.44 -19.16 8.04
C GLU A 47 5.85 -19.15 7.41
N ILE A 48 6.59 -18.07 7.57
CA ILE A 48 7.98 -17.95 7.11
C ILE A 48 8.91 -18.82 7.96
N GLY A 49 8.71 -18.84 9.28
CA GLY A 49 9.46 -19.71 10.20
C GLY A 49 9.30 -21.21 9.89
N SER A 50 8.17 -21.60 9.31
CA SER A 50 7.86 -22.99 8.96
C SER A 50 8.53 -23.51 7.67
N LEU A 51 9.15 -22.63 6.88
CA LEU A 51 9.83 -23.01 5.64
C LEU A 51 11.04 -23.93 5.92
N VAL A 52 11.29 -24.90 5.04
CA VAL A 52 12.30 -25.94 5.24
C VAL A 52 13.49 -25.69 4.33
N GLU A 53 14.68 -25.45 4.91
CA GLU A 53 15.90 -25.20 4.13
C GLU A 53 16.17 -26.31 3.11
N GLY A 54 16.57 -25.92 1.90
CA GLY A 54 16.79 -26.81 0.76
C GLY A 54 15.53 -27.19 0.00
N VAL A 55 14.35 -26.74 0.44
CA VAL A 55 13.07 -26.98 -0.25
C VAL A 55 12.49 -25.65 -0.73
N PRO A 56 12.24 -25.47 -2.03
CA PRO A 56 11.55 -24.28 -2.54
C PRO A 56 10.28 -23.94 -1.74
N SER A 57 10.07 -22.65 -1.46
CA SER A 57 8.87 -22.20 -0.76
C SER A 57 7.59 -22.65 -1.48
N HIS A 58 6.62 -23.13 -0.68
CA HIS A 58 5.27 -23.45 -1.16
C HIS A 58 4.33 -22.23 -1.15
N VAL A 59 4.74 -21.15 -0.47
CA VAL A 59 4.05 -19.85 -0.46
C VAL A 59 4.59 -19.00 -1.60
N ASP A 60 3.71 -18.31 -2.32
CA ASP A 60 4.09 -17.47 -3.46
C ASP A 60 4.78 -16.16 -3.05
N LYS A 61 5.43 -15.49 -4.02
CA LYS A 61 6.24 -14.30 -3.78
C LYS A 61 5.42 -13.11 -3.24
N ALA A 62 4.25 -12.83 -3.81
CA ALA A 62 3.40 -11.71 -3.37
C ALA A 62 2.95 -11.91 -1.92
N THR A 63 2.52 -13.12 -1.57
CA THR A 63 2.17 -13.46 -0.19
C THR A 63 3.35 -13.32 0.75
N LEU A 64 4.53 -13.85 0.39
CA LEU A 64 5.73 -13.70 1.21
C LEU A 64 6.16 -12.24 1.37
N LEU A 65 6.04 -11.42 0.33
CA LEU A 65 6.33 -9.99 0.39
C LEU A 65 5.40 -9.28 1.37
N PHE A 66 4.11 -9.54 1.28
CA PHE A 66 3.13 -9.00 2.22
C PHE A 66 3.46 -9.43 3.66
N LEU A 67 3.64 -10.72 3.89
CA LEU A 67 3.88 -11.27 5.22
C LEU A 67 5.16 -10.70 5.86
N SER A 68 6.21 -10.54 5.06
CA SER A 68 7.52 -10.07 5.53
C SER A 68 7.60 -8.55 5.71
N CYS A 69 6.76 -7.76 5.04
CA CYS A 69 6.81 -6.30 5.12
C CYS A 69 5.87 -5.73 6.20
N VAL A 70 4.71 -6.36 6.41
CA VAL A 70 3.63 -5.81 7.24
C VAL A 70 4.01 -5.70 8.72
N ASP A 71 3.62 -4.58 9.33
CA ASP A 71 3.66 -4.41 10.77
C ASP A 71 2.46 -5.11 11.44
N TRP A 72 2.63 -6.37 11.81
CA TRP A 72 1.58 -7.17 12.46
C TRP A 72 1.10 -6.60 13.80
N GLY A 73 1.98 -5.91 14.55
CA GLY A 73 1.60 -5.23 15.78
C GLY A 73 0.68 -4.04 15.54
N ALA A 74 0.92 -3.27 14.48
CA ALA A 74 0.07 -2.17 14.08
C ALA A 74 -1.25 -2.64 13.43
N VAL A 75 -1.27 -3.81 12.80
CA VAL A 75 -2.49 -4.42 12.23
C VAL A 75 -3.39 -5.02 13.31
N GLN A 76 -2.83 -5.66 14.34
CA GLN A 76 -3.57 -6.31 15.43
C GLN A 76 -3.96 -5.35 16.57
N GLY A 77 -3.55 -4.09 16.49
CA GLY A 77 -3.83 -3.07 17.51
C GLY A 77 -5.32 -2.76 17.67
N SER A 78 -5.65 -2.17 18.81
CA SER A 78 -6.98 -1.64 19.12
C SER A 78 -7.39 -0.50 18.16
N ALA A 79 -8.67 -0.09 18.17
CA ALA A 79 -9.15 1.05 17.35
C ALA A 79 -8.41 2.38 17.65
N ALA A 80 -7.81 2.54 18.83
CA ALA A 80 -6.95 3.67 19.18
C ALA A 80 -5.54 3.56 18.56
N GLU A 81 -5.12 2.35 18.22
CA GLU A 81 -3.85 1.99 17.57
C GLU A 81 -4.01 1.83 16.05
N SER A 82 -5.20 2.05 15.49
CA SER A 82 -5.38 2.13 14.04
C SER A 82 -4.58 3.31 13.46
N MET A 83 -4.19 3.24 12.18
CA MET A 83 -3.46 4.32 11.53
C MET A 83 -4.28 5.61 11.39
N ASP A 84 -5.61 5.51 11.42
CA ASP A 84 -6.50 6.66 11.36
C ASP A 84 -7.05 7.10 12.73
N GLY A 85 -6.63 6.45 13.83
CA GLY A 85 -7.08 6.74 15.20
C GLY A 85 -8.61 6.68 15.36
N GLY A 86 -9.26 5.75 14.66
CA GLY A 86 -10.71 5.57 14.70
C GLY A 86 -11.53 6.58 13.88
N LYS A 87 -10.91 7.40 13.03
CA LYS A 87 -11.60 8.43 12.23
C LYS A 87 -12.35 7.90 11.00
N GLY A 88 -12.25 6.60 10.70
CA GLY A 88 -12.87 5.97 9.52
C GLY A 88 -12.26 6.43 8.19
N SER A 89 -11.02 6.94 8.21
CA SER A 89 -10.33 7.37 6.98
C SER A 89 -9.93 6.18 6.12
N ARG A 90 -9.66 5.02 6.74
CA ARG A 90 -9.40 3.77 6.02
C ARG A 90 -10.60 3.34 5.18
N GLU A 91 -11.79 3.31 5.75
CA GLU A 91 -13.03 2.95 5.03
C GLU A 91 -13.35 3.92 3.89
N LYS A 92 -13.16 5.21 4.14
CA LYS A 92 -13.46 6.26 3.15
C LYS A 92 -12.51 6.25 1.96
N LEU A 93 -11.20 6.05 2.17
CA LEU A 93 -10.27 5.87 1.05
C LEU A 93 -10.43 4.51 0.37
N GLY A 94 -10.81 3.48 1.14
CA GLY A 94 -10.92 2.12 0.63
C GLY A 94 -12.11 1.90 -0.28
N ARG A 95 -13.19 2.69 -0.16
CA ARG A 95 -14.36 2.66 -1.04
C ARG A 95 -14.59 4.05 -1.65
N TRP A 96 -13.67 4.49 -2.48
CA TRP A 96 -13.84 5.75 -3.17
C TRP A 96 -15.02 5.67 -4.16
N PRO A 97 -15.80 6.75 -4.39
CA PRO A 97 -16.98 6.71 -5.25
C PRO A 97 -16.64 6.69 -6.76
N THR A 98 -15.60 5.97 -7.17
CA THR A 98 -15.22 5.72 -8.57
C THR A 98 -15.55 4.29 -8.99
N GLU A 99 -15.54 4.00 -10.29
CA GLU A 99 -15.81 2.67 -10.83
C GLU A 99 -14.82 1.62 -10.27
N ASP A 100 -13.55 1.98 -10.14
CA ASP A 100 -12.49 1.12 -9.60
C ASP A 100 -12.37 1.15 -8.07
N GLY A 101 -12.96 2.17 -7.41
CA GLY A 101 -12.87 2.38 -5.96
C GLY A 101 -11.52 2.91 -5.47
N ASN A 102 -10.62 3.32 -6.36
CA ASN A 102 -9.25 3.71 -6.01
C ASN A 102 -9.12 5.22 -5.75
N ALA A 103 -9.08 5.61 -4.48
CA ALA A 103 -8.89 7.01 -4.10
C ALA A 103 -7.56 7.61 -4.55
N ILE A 104 -6.49 6.81 -4.61
CA ILE A 104 -5.15 7.30 -4.97
C ILE A 104 -5.07 7.57 -6.48
N ALA A 105 -5.63 6.69 -7.31
CA ALA A 105 -5.76 6.91 -8.74
C ALA A 105 -6.59 8.17 -9.03
N TYR A 106 -7.71 8.35 -8.33
CA TYR A 106 -8.53 9.56 -8.41
C TYR A 106 -7.72 10.83 -8.08
N LEU A 107 -6.92 10.81 -7.01
CA LEU A 107 -6.09 11.95 -6.63
C LEU A 107 -5.04 12.28 -7.69
N ILE A 108 -4.41 11.28 -8.30
CA ILE A 108 -3.45 11.48 -9.41
C ILE A 108 -4.18 12.10 -10.61
N GLU A 109 -5.35 11.58 -10.96
CA GLU A 109 -6.11 12.01 -12.13
C GLU A 109 -6.61 13.45 -12.01
N TYR A 110 -7.18 13.85 -10.87
CA TYR A 110 -7.89 15.13 -10.73
C TYR A 110 -7.12 16.21 -9.96
N SER A 111 -5.87 15.96 -9.59
CA SER A 111 -5.00 16.98 -9.02
C SER A 111 -3.86 17.37 -9.96
N THR A 112 -3.29 18.53 -9.73
CA THR A 112 -2.07 19.05 -10.34
C THR A 112 -1.15 19.51 -9.22
N SER A 113 0.16 19.39 -9.41
CA SER A 113 1.13 19.92 -8.45
C SER A 113 2.21 20.69 -9.18
N LYS A 114 2.75 21.74 -8.53
CA LYS A 114 3.87 22.50 -9.08
C LYS A 114 5.16 21.67 -9.14
N ASN A 115 5.30 20.71 -8.24
CA ASN A 115 6.38 19.73 -8.23
C ASN A 115 5.80 18.34 -8.54
N ASN A 116 6.60 17.49 -9.18
CA ASN A 116 6.14 16.16 -9.55
C ASN A 116 6.17 15.17 -8.38
N THR A 117 6.90 15.48 -7.29
CA THR A 117 7.11 14.60 -6.14
C THR A 117 5.81 14.06 -5.53
N LEU A 118 4.76 14.90 -5.42
CA LEU A 118 3.46 14.44 -4.93
C LEU A 118 2.89 13.33 -5.82
N HIS A 119 2.88 13.54 -7.14
CA HIS A 119 2.34 12.58 -8.09
C HIS A 119 3.24 11.36 -8.26
N GLU A 120 4.56 11.51 -8.17
CA GLU A 120 5.52 10.41 -8.19
C GLU A 120 5.31 9.45 -7.00
N LEU A 121 5.13 9.99 -5.80
CA LEU A 121 4.87 9.17 -4.60
C LEU A 121 3.49 8.50 -4.63
N LEU A 122 2.46 9.21 -5.12
CA LEU A 122 1.14 8.59 -5.30
C LEU A 122 1.17 7.51 -6.38
N ALA A 123 1.91 7.72 -7.48
CA ALA A 123 2.09 6.73 -8.53
C ALA A 123 2.90 5.52 -8.05
N LYS A 124 3.96 5.72 -7.25
CA LYS A 124 4.69 4.63 -6.61
C LYS A 124 3.76 3.82 -5.70
N LEU A 125 2.88 4.49 -4.95
CA LEU A 125 1.92 3.81 -4.07
C LEU A 125 0.90 2.95 -4.83
N THR A 126 0.58 3.27 -6.09
CA THR A 126 -0.39 2.51 -6.92
C THR A 126 0.23 1.53 -7.90
N LEU A 127 1.47 1.76 -8.33
CA LEU A 127 2.11 1.01 -9.42
C LEU A 127 3.47 0.45 -9.05
N GLY A 128 4.01 0.74 -7.86
CA GLY A 128 5.39 0.39 -7.50
C GLY A 128 5.70 -1.10 -7.57
N LEU A 129 4.73 -1.98 -7.31
CA LEU A 129 4.92 -3.44 -7.39
C LEU A 129 4.53 -4.03 -8.73
N ASN A 130 3.98 -3.22 -9.65
CA ASN A 130 3.69 -3.69 -10.99
C ASN A 130 5.02 -4.13 -11.67
N PRO A 131 5.06 -5.29 -12.34
CA PRO A 131 6.29 -5.82 -12.94
C PRO A 131 7.02 -4.87 -13.90
N ASP A 132 6.27 -4.01 -14.62
CA ASP A 132 6.86 -3.02 -15.54
C ASP A 132 7.67 -1.94 -14.79
N PHE A 133 7.34 -1.67 -13.52
CA PHE A 133 8.01 -0.68 -12.69
C PHE A 133 9.01 -1.33 -11.72
N LEU A 134 8.67 -2.49 -11.16
CA LEU A 134 9.50 -3.23 -10.22
C LEU A 134 10.67 -3.95 -10.92
N GLY A 135 10.47 -4.36 -12.17
CA GLY A 135 11.41 -5.19 -12.92
C GLY A 135 11.37 -6.68 -12.56
N GLU A 136 10.45 -7.09 -11.68
CA GLU A 136 10.31 -8.46 -11.18
C GLU A 136 8.85 -8.91 -11.19
N GLU A 137 8.61 -10.14 -11.67
CA GLU A 137 7.27 -10.71 -11.77
C GLU A 137 6.85 -11.49 -10.51
N GLY A 138 5.54 -11.46 -10.24
CA GLY A 138 4.87 -12.29 -9.23
C GLY A 138 4.84 -11.69 -7.83
N PHE A 139 5.23 -10.42 -7.66
CA PHE A 139 5.15 -9.69 -6.41
C PHE A 139 3.87 -8.84 -6.27
N ASP A 140 3.18 -8.57 -7.37
CA ASP A 140 1.94 -7.80 -7.41
C ASP A 140 0.70 -8.65 -7.13
N ARG A 141 0.71 -9.93 -7.52
CA ARG A 141 -0.49 -10.79 -7.44
C ARG A 141 -0.17 -12.22 -7.04
N ASP A 142 -1.04 -12.80 -6.21
CA ASP A 142 -1.04 -14.24 -5.93
C ASP A 142 -2.19 -14.98 -6.65
N LYS A 143 -2.25 -16.30 -6.45
CA LYS A 143 -3.32 -17.15 -7.00
C LYS A 143 -4.58 -17.20 -6.10
N MET A 144 -4.53 -16.63 -4.90
CA MET A 144 -5.58 -16.68 -3.88
C MET A 144 -6.37 -15.36 -3.76
N GLY A 145 -6.07 -14.37 -4.60
CA GLY A 145 -6.79 -13.09 -4.68
C GLY A 145 -6.11 -11.93 -3.95
N LEU A 146 -4.88 -12.09 -3.48
CA LEU A 146 -4.03 -11.01 -3.01
C LEU A 146 -3.53 -10.17 -4.19
N GLU A 147 -3.75 -8.87 -4.13
CA GLU A 147 -3.24 -7.93 -5.13
C GLU A 147 -2.58 -6.73 -4.46
N LEU A 148 -1.25 -6.72 -4.47
CA LEU A 148 -0.41 -5.64 -4.00
C LEU A 148 -0.16 -4.66 -5.14
N LEU A 149 -0.32 -3.37 -4.86
CA LEU A 149 -0.23 -2.31 -5.88
C LEU A 149 1.14 -1.63 -5.85
N GLY A 150 1.48 -1.06 -4.70
CA GLY A 150 2.69 -0.28 -4.53
C GLY A 150 2.87 0.14 -3.08
N TRP A 151 3.95 0.83 -2.78
CA TRP A 151 4.27 1.23 -1.42
C TRP A 151 4.95 2.59 -1.36
N VAL A 152 5.02 3.11 -0.14
CA VAL A 152 5.91 4.20 0.24
C VAL A 152 6.63 3.82 1.53
N THR A 153 7.93 4.09 1.59
CA THR A 153 8.78 3.86 2.78
C THR A 153 8.44 4.85 3.90
N ALA A 154 8.97 4.63 5.10
CA ALA A 154 8.75 5.52 6.24
C ALA A 154 9.21 6.97 5.99
N ASP A 155 10.26 7.17 5.20
CA ASP A 155 10.73 8.51 4.83
C ASP A 155 9.87 9.13 3.71
N GLU A 156 9.44 8.33 2.74
CA GLU A 156 8.51 8.75 1.70
C GLU A 156 7.12 9.10 2.28
N VAL A 157 6.68 8.46 3.36
CA VAL A 157 5.46 8.84 4.11
C VAL A 157 5.57 10.26 4.63
N LYS A 158 6.72 10.63 5.24
CA LYS A 158 6.97 11.99 5.73
C LYS A 158 6.95 12.99 4.59
N GLU A 159 7.59 12.64 3.47
CA GLU A 159 7.65 13.47 2.29
C GLU A 159 6.27 13.67 1.65
N LEU A 160 5.52 12.60 1.42
CA LEU A 160 4.18 12.65 0.86
C LEU A 160 3.25 13.51 1.72
N ARG A 161 3.28 13.33 3.04
CA ARG A 161 2.49 14.15 3.97
C ARG A 161 2.90 15.62 3.90
N ARG A 162 4.20 15.91 3.81
CA ARG A 162 4.72 17.28 3.67
C ARG A 162 4.21 17.92 2.39
N GLU A 163 4.24 17.22 1.26
CA GLU A 163 3.74 17.75 -0.02
C GLU A 163 2.23 18.01 0.02
N ILE A 164 1.44 17.12 0.63
CA ILE A 164 0.01 17.35 0.82
C ILE A 164 -0.24 18.57 1.72
N THR A 165 0.48 18.69 2.84
CA THR A 165 0.29 19.76 3.84
C THR A 165 0.74 21.13 3.32
N ARG A 166 1.75 21.18 2.46
CA ARG A 166 2.21 22.43 1.82
C ARG A 166 1.14 23.06 0.93
N GLY A 167 0.19 22.27 0.43
CA GLY A 167 -0.92 22.78 -0.38
C GLY A 167 -0.48 23.39 -1.71
N LEU A 168 0.66 22.95 -2.26
CA LEU A 168 1.16 23.41 -3.58
C LEU A 168 0.52 22.66 -4.75
N TRP A 169 -0.60 22.00 -4.49
CA TRP A 169 -1.42 21.29 -5.45
C TRP A 169 -2.73 22.05 -5.72
N SER A 170 -3.30 21.85 -6.91
CA SER A 170 -4.58 22.41 -7.35
C SER A 170 -5.47 21.35 -7.94
N VAL A 171 -6.78 21.57 -7.85
CA VAL A 171 -7.81 20.68 -8.40
C VAL A 171 -8.01 21.02 -9.88
N LYS A 172 -8.13 19.99 -10.72
CA LYS A 172 -8.45 20.19 -12.14
C LYS A 172 -9.91 20.62 -12.33
N ALA A 173 -10.17 21.40 -13.37
CA ALA A 173 -11.51 21.97 -13.60
C ALA A 173 -12.58 20.93 -13.98
N ASP A 174 -12.15 19.74 -14.40
CA ASP A 174 -12.98 18.61 -14.82
C ASP A 174 -13.16 17.56 -13.71
N GLU A 175 -12.87 17.91 -12.45
CA GLU A 175 -13.14 17.04 -11.31
C GLU A 175 -14.63 16.64 -11.25
N PRO A 176 -14.96 15.33 -11.16
CA PRO A 176 -16.35 14.87 -11.17
C PRO A 176 -17.07 15.06 -9.84
N PHE A 177 -16.34 15.10 -8.70
CA PHE A 177 -16.91 15.27 -7.37
C PHE A 177 -16.44 16.57 -6.75
N ASP A 178 -17.36 17.49 -6.48
CA ASP A 178 -17.02 18.75 -5.81
C ASP A 178 -16.34 18.50 -4.46
N GLY A 179 -15.07 18.89 -4.35
CA GLY A 179 -14.25 18.72 -3.15
C GLY A 179 -13.67 17.31 -2.96
N GLY A 180 -13.79 16.41 -3.93
CA GLY A 180 -13.28 15.03 -3.83
C GLY A 180 -11.78 14.98 -3.58
N VAL A 181 -10.99 15.77 -4.31
CA VAL A 181 -9.53 15.83 -4.17
C VAL A 181 -9.15 16.35 -2.78
N GLN A 182 -9.83 17.38 -2.30
CA GLN A 182 -9.60 17.92 -0.95
C GLN A 182 -9.91 16.88 0.11
N ASP A 183 -11.02 16.15 -0.03
CA ASP A 183 -11.42 15.12 0.93
C ASP A 183 -10.49 13.91 0.92
N GLY A 184 -10.05 13.49 -0.27
CA GLY A 184 -9.10 12.40 -0.45
C GLY A 184 -7.75 12.74 0.19
N PHE A 185 -7.21 13.93 -0.07
CA PHE A 185 -5.98 14.39 0.58
C PHE A 185 -6.12 14.55 2.09
N ARG A 186 -7.28 15.01 2.58
CA ARG A 186 -7.57 15.11 4.01
C ARG A 186 -7.52 13.72 4.67
N HIS A 187 -8.13 12.72 4.06
CA HIS A 187 -8.13 11.36 4.59
C HIS A 187 -6.77 10.66 4.48
N LEU A 188 -6.08 10.83 3.35
CA LEU A 188 -4.74 10.29 3.16
C LEU A 188 -3.77 10.90 4.19
N SER A 189 -3.85 12.21 4.44
CA SER A 189 -3.04 12.89 5.46
C SER A 189 -3.23 12.33 6.86
N VAL A 190 -4.45 11.89 7.21
CA VAL A 190 -4.74 11.28 8.51
C VAL A 190 -3.98 9.96 8.65
N ILE A 191 -4.01 9.10 7.63
CA ILE A 191 -3.33 7.80 7.63
C ILE A 191 -1.81 7.99 7.64
N LEU A 192 -1.29 8.88 6.79
CA LEU A 192 0.14 9.19 6.73
C LEU A 192 0.67 9.70 8.06
N ASN A 193 -0.09 10.55 8.75
CA ASN A 193 0.28 11.03 10.08
C ASN A 193 0.30 9.89 11.13
N GLY A 194 -0.56 8.87 11.00
CA GLY A 194 -0.51 7.68 11.85
C GLY A 194 0.73 6.83 11.60
N ALA A 195 1.07 6.60 10.33
CA ALA A 195 2.26 5.86 9.92
C ALA A 195 3.55 6.58 10.31
N GLU A 196 3.63 7.89 10.05
CA GLU A 196 4.79 8.73 10.40
C GLU A 196 5.10 8.70 11.90
N LYS A 197 4.07 8.82 12.76
CA LYS A 197 4.24 8.79 14.22
C LYS A 197 4.86 7.48 14.72
N ARG A 198 4.73 6.40 13.94
CA ARG A 198 5.24 5.06 14.25
C ARG A 198 6.50 4.73 13.48
N GLY A 199 6.96 5.61 12.58
CA GLY A 199 8.11 5.37 11.71
C GLY A 199 7.86 4.26 10.68
N LEU A 200 6.62 4.13 10.20
CA LEU A 200 6.20 3.06 9.28
C LEU A 200 5.99 3.58 7.87
N GLY A 201 6.22 2.72 6.89
CA GLY A 201 5.75 2.91 5.52
C GLY A 201 4.30 2.47 5.34
N LEU A 202 3.80 2.57 4.12
CA LEU A 202 2.47 2.10 3.72
C LEU A 202 2.56 1.25 2.46
N LEU A 203 1.84 0.13 2.46
CA LEU A 203 1.64 -0.74 1.31
C LEU A 203 0.17 -0.66 0.90
N MET A 204 -0.09 -0.43 -0.39
CA MET A 204 -1.44 -0.41 -0.93
C MET A 204 -1.81 -1.77 -1.50
N ARG A 205 -3.02 -2.22 -1.18
CA ARG A 205 -3.56 -3.51 -1.58
C ARG A 205 -5.00 -3.38 -2.06
N ARG A 206 -5.36 -4.16 -3.08
CA ARG A 206 -6.74 -4.30 -3.56
C ARG A 206 -7.33 -5.62 -3.09
N HIS A 207 -8.63 -5.60 -2.79
CA HIS A 207 -9.41 -6.76 -2.40
C HIS A 207 -10.43 -7.03 -3.51
N SER A 208 -10.47 -8.30 -3.95
CA SER A 208 -11.44 -8.80 -4.94
C SER A 208 -12.70 -9.31 -4.28
#